data_AF-A0A133S0B0-F1
#
_entry.id   AF-A0A133S0B0-F1
#
_cell.length_a   1.000
_cell.length_b   1.000
_cell.length_c   1.000
_cell.angle_alpha   90.00
_cell.angle_beta   90.00
_cell.angle_gamma   90.00
#
_symmetry.space_group_name_H-M   'P 1'
#
loop_
_entity.id
_entity.type
_entity.pdbx_description
1 polymer ?
#
loop_
_entity_poly.entity_id
_entity_poly.type
_entity_poly.pdbx_seq_one_letter_code
_entity_poly.pdbx_strand_id
1 'polypeptide(L)'
;MRHVSKAKLSLAVALAIAGAIIPNAMAMDDDGVIRADNFYVMNLGEVPGVPEGIEADHRAIIAIDRVHARATDDRPAIIVAKNDGSITVREGLIQVGNVSRPAVISNGGVVNLGVDGSHGKIQGYDINLDGDVRIDGNEETSSIINIGLDQKDALWVGFALNLADKNSPHDNHINVFLGEQGYWDHFYQGGLSGTSYSTMTTPSHVHRLVGAKNRNFNNGVTQSEHNEIHIDKLEGHVNFIYDPNDEYADTEDPEYTPPTTTYNGLTADSFWGGDIHITSAAPNAGAHLYTSRKGLDLSTEDNVNKVLDNLAHKVYYHNYVTGERNLEGTVAIASEGAESGRFKVVTSGYAKEGAITWQADQNGQGKYVYGNTTVTPTPQPVPTPAPQPAPTP
;
A
#
# COMPACT_ATOMS: atom_id res chain seq x y z
N MET A 1 8.04 -29.20 -56.81
CA MET A 1 9.22 -28.72 -56.06
C MET A 1 9.29 -27.20 -56.26
N ARG A 2 9.23 -26.30 -55.29
CA ARG A 2 9.17 -26.33 -53.82
C ARG A 2 8.30 -25.11 -53.42
N HIS A 3 7.48 -25.29 -52.39
CA HIS A 3 6.87 -24.19 -51.65
C HIS A 3 7.96 -23.33 -50.99
N VAL A 4 7.84 -22.01 -51.05
CA VAL A 4 8.49 -21.10 -50.09
C VAL A 4 7.38 -20.32 -49.42
N SER A 5 7.10 -20.67 -48.18
CA SER A 5 6.17 -19.96 -47.31
C SER A 5 6.75 -18.60 -46.95
N LYS A 6 5.88 -17.59 -46.92
CA LYS A 6 6.14 -16.30 -46.28
C LYS A 6 6.32 -16.56 -44.78
N ALA A 7 7.57 -16.72 -44.34
CA ALA A 7 7.90 -16.61 -42.93
C ALA A 7 7.73 -15.14 -42.53
N LYS A 8 6.80 -14.92 -41.60
CA LYS A 8 6.62 -13.67 -40.86
C LYS A 8 7.98 -13.25 -40.30
N LEU A 9 8.48 -12.09 -40.74
CA LEU A 9 9.53 -11.36 -40.04
C LEU A 9 8.95 -10.94 -38.68
N SER A 10 9.13 -11.76 -37.65
CA SER A 10 9.03 -11.29 -36.28
C SER A 10 10.31 -10.50 -36.02
N LEU A 11 10.21 -9.18 -36.08
CA LEU A 11 11.26 -8.25 -35.68
C LEU A 11 11.45 -8.37 -34.16
N ALA A 12 12.25 -9.34 -33.73
CA ALA A 12 12.82 -9.34 -32.39
C ALA A 12 13.97 -8.33 -32.42
N VAL A 13 13.71 -7.11 -31.94
CA VAL A 13 14.77 -6.15 -31.63
C VAL A 13 15.50 -6.70 -30.40
N ALA A 14 16.54 -7.51 -30.62
CA ALA A 14 17.51 -7.82 -29.59
C ALA A 14 18.45 -6.61 -29.47
N LEU A 15 18.12 -5.68 -28.58
CA LEU A 15 18.98 -4.57 -28.22
C LEU A 15 20.12 -5.11 -27.34
N ALA A 16 21.25 -5.42 -27.96
CA ALA A 16 22.48 -5.73 -27.23
C ALA A 16 23.12 -4.40 -26.80
N ILE A 17 22.75 -3.89 -25.62
CA ILE A 17 23.42 -2.73 -25.02
C ILE A 17 24.65 -3.23 -24.25
N ALA A 18 25.83 -2.79 -24.66
CA ALA A 18 27.04 -2.94 -23.86
C ALA A 18 26.96 -1.97 -22.67
N GLY A 19 26.48 -2.45 -21.53
CA GLY A 19 26.51 -1.68 -20.28
C GLY A 19 27.96 -1.45 -19.83
N ALA A 20 28.32 -0.23 -19.48
CA ALA A 20 29.56 0.04 -18.77
C ALA A 20 29.35 -0.31 -17.29
N ILE A 21 30.21 -1.16 -16.72
CA ILE A 21 30.29 -1.33 -15.26
C ILE A 21 31.14 -0.16 -14.75
N ILE A 22 30.49 0.87 -14.23
CA ILE A 22 31.15 2.04 -13.66
C ILE A 22 31.36 1.77 -12.17
N PRO A 23 32.56 1.99 -11.61
CA PRO A 23 32.74 1.95 -10.17
C PRO A 23 31.80 2.95 -9.48
N ASN A 24 31.10 2.53 -8.43
CA ASN A 24 30.05 3.36 -7.80
C ASN A 24 30.56 4.75 -7.34
N ALA A 25 31.83 4.87 -6.93
CA ALA A 25 32.44 6.15 -6.54
C ALA A 25 32.63 7.16 -7.70
N MET A 26 32.50 6.72 -8.95
CA MET A 26 32.56 7.57 -10.15
C MET A 26 31.18 7.81 -10.78
N ALA A 27 30.12 7.20 -10.23
CA ALA A 27 28.77 7.29 -10.79
C ALA A 27 27.99 8.51 -10.30
N MET A 28 28.49 9.18 -9.25
CA MET A 28 27.90 10.38 -8.68
C MET A 28 28.69 11.61 -9.16
N ASP A 29 27.97 12.58 -9.71
CA ASP A 29 28.50 13.88 -10.11
C ASP A 29 28.94 14.70 -8.89
N ASP A 30 29.71 15.76 -9.11
CA ASP A 30 30.21 16.67 -8.05
C ASP A 30 29.08 17.32 -7.24
N ASP A 31 27.86 17.37 -7.79
CA ASP A 31 26.66 17.89 -7.14
C ASP A 31 25.83 16.79 -6.44
N GLY A 32 26.44 15.64 -6.17
CA GLY A 32 25.87 14.59 -5.35
C GLY A 32 24.85 13.69 -6.05
N VAL A 33 24.80 13.69 -7.39
CA VAL A 33 23.73 13.00 -8.13
C VAL A 33 24.19 12.01 -9.18
N ILE A 34 23.43 10.93 -9.26
CA ILE A 34 23.63 9.86 -10.23
C ILE A 34 22.75 10.17 -11.43
N ARG A 35 23.36 10.47 -12.58
CA ARG A 35 22.62 10.81 -13.80
C ARG A 35 22.96 9.93 -14.98
N ALA A 36 21.94 9.53 -15.71
CA ALA A 36 22.08 8.87 -17.00
C ALA A 36 21.11 9.51 -18.01
N ASP A 37 21.58 9.72 -19.24
CA ASP A 37 20.81 10.34 -20.31
C ASP A 37 21.15 9.68 -21.66
N ASN A 38 20.28 9.83 -22.66
CA ASN A 38 20.52 9.41 -24.05
C ASN A 38 21.00 7.95 -24.19
N PHE A 39 20.14 7.00 -23.80
CA PHE A 39 20.38 5.54 -23.87
C PHE A 39 21.53 5.02 -22.99
N TYR A 40 22.10 5.86 -22.12
CA TYR A 40 23.18 5.44 -21.24
C TYR A 40 22.68 4.42 -20.21
N VAL A 41 23.48 3.38 -19.93
CA VAL A 41 23.13 2.31 -18.98
C VAL A 41 24.14 2.26 -17.85
N MET A 42 23.67 2.46 -16.63
CA MET A 42 24.41 2.29 -15.38
C MET A 42 23.89 1.07 -14.62
N ASN A 43 24.79 0.16 -14.29
CA ASN A 43 24.52 -0.92 -13.33
C ASN A 43 25.43 -0.72 -12.13
N LEU A 44 24.84 -0.30 -11.01
CA LEU A 44 25.51 0.05 -9.77
C LEU A 44 25.22 -1.02 -8.72
N GLY A 45 26.25 -1.37 -7.97
CA GLY A 45 26.09 -2.21 -6.77
C GLY A 45 25.50 -1.40 -5.61
N GLU A 46 26.08 -1.56 -4.42
CA GLU A 46 25.80 -0.67 -3.29
C GLU A 46 26.44 0.71 -3.53
N VAL A 47 25.62 1.75 -3.63
CA VAL A 47 26.10 3.12 -3.82
C VAL A 47 26.77 3.61 -2.53
N PRO A 48 28.06 3.98 -2.56
CA PRO A 48 28.74 4.55 -1.41
C PRO A 48 28.32 6.02 -1.24
N GLY A 49 27.94 6.38 -0.02
CA GLY A 49 27.49 7.74 0.30
C GLY A 49 25.97 7.90 0.22
N VAL A 50 25.51 9.14 0.29
CA VAL A 50 24.10 9.50 0.32
C VAL A 50 23.80 10.41 -0.86
N PRO A 51 23.43 9.89 -2.05
CA PRO A 51 23.03 10.72 -3.16
C PRO A 51 21.85 11.62 -2.81
N GLU A 52 21.93 12.82 -3.35
CA GLU A 52 20.90 13.86 -3.26
C GLU A 52 19.85 13.71 -4.38
N GLY A 53 20.09 12.81 -5.33
CA GLY A 53 19.23 12.57 -6.48
C GLY A 53 19.72 11.43 -7.39
N ILE A 54 18.78 10.86 -8.12
CA ILE A 54 18.97 9.80 -9.12
C ILE A 54 18.07 10.14 -10.31
N GLU A 55 18.68 10.41 -11.47
CA GLU A 55 17.96 10.94 -12.63
C GLU A 55 18.26 10.11 -13.88
N ALA A 56 17.22 9.59 -14.52
CA ALA A 56 17.30 8.90 -15.82
C ALA A 56 16.42 9.62 -16.84
N ASP A 57 17.00 9.99 -17.98
CA ASP A 57 16.33 10.72 -19.05
C ASP A 57 16.63 10.09 -20.43
N HIS A 58 15.79 10.39 -21.42
CA HIS A 58 15.89 9.94 -22.82
C HIS A 58 16.37 8.49 -22.98
N ARG A 59 15.58 7.53 -22.48
CA ARG A 59 15.84 6.08 -22.56
C ARG A 59 17.07 5.57 -21.82
N ALA A 60 17.65 6.38 -20.93
CA ALA A 60 18.70 5.90 -20.05
C ALA A 60 18.16 4.88 -19.04
N ILE A 61 19.03 3.99 -18.57
CA ILE A 61 18.70 2.96 -17.58
C ILE A 61 19.69 3.05 -16.43
N ILE A 62 19.17 3.17 -15.21
CA ILE A 62 19.95 3.08 -13.97
C ILE A 62 19.39 1.90 -13.17
N ALA A 63 20.24 0.92 -12.88
CA ALA A 63 19.93 -0.18 -11.97
C ALA A 63 20.88 -0.09 -10.76
N ILE A 64 20.31 -0.14 -9.55
CA ILE A 64 21.04 -0.01 -8.29
C ILE A 64 20.67 -1.19 -7.37
N ASP A 65 21.68 -1.86 -6.83
CA ASP A 65 21.47 -2.93 -5.86
C ASP A 65 21.03 -2.37 -4.50
N ARG A 66 21.74 -1.36 -3.97
CA ARG A 66 21.43 -0.73 -2.68
C ARG A 66 21.76 0.75 -2.65
N VAL A 67 20.89 1.58 -2.07
CA VAL A 67 21.14 3.02 -1.89
C VAL A 67 20.57 3.57 -0.57
N HIS A 68 21.26 4.55 0.02
CA HIS A 68 20.67 5.47 0.98
C HIS A 68 20.56 6.83 0.31
N ALA A 69 19.37 7.35 0.06
CA ALA A 69 19.19 8.62 -0.64
C ALA A 69 18.36 9.61 0.18
N ARG A 70 18.65 10.90 0.03
CA ARG A 70 17.97 11.97 0.77
C ARG A 70 17.56 13.12 -0.13
N ALA A 71 16.42 13.74 0.17
CA ALA A 71 15.98 14.93 -0.55
C ALA A 71 16.79 16.18 -0.17
N THR A 72 16.75 17.16 -1.07
CA THR A 72 17.30 18.51 -0.93
C THR A 72 16.29 19.50 -1.52
N ASP A 73 16.27 20.72 -1.00
CA ASP A 73 15.36 21.79 -1.46
C ASP A 73 15.57 22.17 -2.93
N ASP A 74 16.79 21.96 -3.44
CA ASP A 74 17.20 22.36 -4.79
C ASP A 74 16.73 21.38 -5.89
N ARG A 75 16.10 20.26 -5.50
CA ARG A 75 15.66 19.22 -6.43
C ARG A 75 14.16 18.97 -6.37
N PRO A 76 13.55 18.56 -7.50
CA PRO A 76 12.12 18.30 -7.55
C PRO A 76 11.72 17.01 -6.81
N ALA A 77 12.62 16.02 -6.76
CA ALA A 77 12.48 14.76 -6.03
C ALA A 77 13.85 14.08 -5.88
N ILE A 78 13.91 13.01 -5.08
CA ILE A 78 15.11 12.16 -4.96
C ILE A 78 15.29 11.31 -6.23
N ILE A 79 14.22 10.69 -6.73
CA ILE A 79 14.27 9.82 -7.91
C ILE A 79 13.41 10.44 -9.00
N VAL A 80 13.99 10.66 -10.18
CA VAL A 80 13.28 11.23 -11.33
C VAL A 80 13.54 10.43 -12.59
N ALA A 81 12.49 9.84 -13.16
CA ALA A 81 12.55 9.17 -14.46
C ALA A 81 11.76 9.96 -15.50
N LYS A 82 12.38 10.28 -16.63
CA LYS A 82 11.82 11.10 -17.71
C LYS A 82 12.01 10.47 -19.08
N ASN A 83 11.13 10.81 -20.02
CA ASN A 83 11.28 10.54 -21.46
C ASN A 83 11.80 9.12 -21.78
N ASP A 84 11.05 8.12 -21.34
CA ASP A 84 11.31 6.68 -21.49
C ASP A 84 12.56 6.18 -20.72
N GLY A 85 13.09 7.00 -19.81
CA GLY A 85 14.15 6.61 -18.87
C GLY A 85 13.65 5.64 -17.80
N SER A 86 14.54 4.78 -17.30
CA SER A 86 14.21 3.76 -16.32
C SER A 86 15.18 3.76 -15.14
N ILE A 87 14.63 3.73 -13.93
CA ILE A 87 15.39 3.58 -12.68
C ILE A 87 14.87 2.35 -11.95
N THR A 88 15.76 1.46 -11.54
CA THR A 88 15.44 0.32 -10.69
C THR A 88 16.34 0.33 -9.46
N VAL A 89 15.72 0.33 -8.28
CA VAL A 89 16.39 0.21 -6.98
C VAL A 89 15.90 -1.08 -6.34
N ARG A 90 16.81 -2.03 -6.10
CA ARG A 90 16.45 -3.26 -5.40
C ARG A 90 16.21 -2.98 -3.93
N GLU A 91 17.22 -2.50 -3.22
CA GLU A 91 17.15 -2.21 -1.80
C GLU A 91 17.46 -0.73 -1.54
N GLY A 92 16.89 -0.15 -0.48
CA GLY A 92 17.25 1.20 -0.13
C GLY A 92 16.47 1.84 0.98
N LEU A 93 17.09 2.88 1.54
CA LEU A 93 16.49 3.83 2.45
C LEU A 93 16.40 5.16 1.71
N ILE A 94 15.18 5.58 1.36
CA ILE A 94 14.91 6.78 0.56
C ILE A 94 14.07 7.70 1.41
N GLN A 95 14.62 8.85 1.82
CA GLN A 95 13.99 9.70 2.84
C GLN A 95 13.91 11.16 2.39
N VAL A 96 12.69 11.69 2.29
CA VAL A 96 12.48 13.13 2.03
C VAL A 96 12.80 13.97 3.27
N GLY A 97 12.57 13.43 4.47
CA GLY A 97 12.73 14.17 5.72
C GLY A 97 11.85 15.42 5.74
N ASN A 98 12.39 16.55 6.17
CA ASN A 98 11.62 17.79 6.34
C ASN A 98 11.44 18.59 5.04
N VAL A 99 11.85 18.03 3.90
CA VAL A 99 11.74 18.69 2.59
C VAL A 99 10.36 18.44 2.01
N SER A 100 9.65 19.51 1.65
CA SER A 100 8.31 19.41 1.05
C SER A 100 8.40 19.11 -0.45
N ARG A 101 8.81 17.89 -0.78
CA ARG A 101 8.97 17.35 -2.14
C ARG A 101 8.57 15.87 -2.18
N PRO A 102 8.11 15.36 -3.31
CA PRO A 102 7.94 13.91 -3.47
C PRO A 102 9.30 13.20 -3.43
N ALA A 103 9.34 11.95 -2.97
CA ALA A 103 10.52 11.09 -3.07
C ALA A 103 10.77 10.67 -4.52
N VAL A 104 9.70 10.41 -5.28
CA VAL A 104 9.78 9.88 -6.65
C VAL A 104 8.89 10.68 -7.58
N ILE A 105 9.43 11.07 -8.72
CA ILE A 105 8.66 11.59 -9.86
C ILE A 105 8.86 10.70 -11.08
N SER A 106 7.76 10.32 -11.73
CA SER A 106 7.78 9.85 -13.10
C SER A 106 7.09 10.87 -14.02
N ASN A 107 7.83 11.30 -15.05
CA ASN A 107 7.36 12.16 -16.13
C ASN A 107 7.70 11.48 -17.47
N GLY A 108 6.96 10.42 -17.79
CA GLY A 108 7.20 9.62 -18.98
C GLY A 108 8.28 8.56 -18.80
N GLY A 109 8.66 8.21 -17.57
CA GLY A 109 9.66 7.19 -17.28
C GLY A 109 9.13 6.04 -16.42
N VAL A 110 9.99 5.06 -16.13
CA VAL A 110 9.65 3.92 -15.27
C VAL A 110 10.55 3.89 -14.04
N VAL A 111 9.96 3.92 -12.86
CA VAL A 111 10.66 3.70 -11.59
C VAL A 111 10.22 2.40 -10.96
N ASN A 112 11.17 1.54 -10.60
CA ASN A 112 10.94 0.28 -9.89
C ASN A 112 11.69 0.33 -8.55
N LEU A 113 10.96 0.28 -7.44
CA LEU A 113 11.51 0.20 -6.09
C LEU A 113 11.13 -1.15 -5.49
N GLY A 114 12.11 -1.98 -5.13
CA GLY A 114 11.84 -3.26 -4.46
C GLY A 114 11.14 -4.31 -5.32
N VAL A 115 11.14 -4.12 -6.64
CA VAL A 115 10.56 -5.06 -7.61
C VAL A 115 11.52 -5.35 -8.76
N ASP A 116 11.43 -6.56 -9.30
CA ASP A 116 12.12 -6.93 -10.53
C ASP A 116 11.29 -6.57 -11.77
N GLY A 117 11.86 -5.71 -12.62
CA GLY A 117 11.35 -5.38 -13.95
C GLY A 117 10.00 -4.66 -13.95
N SER A 118 9.48 -4.40 -15.16
CA SER A 118 8.28 -3.60 -15.39
C SER A 118 6.95 -4.25 -14.96
N HIS A 119 6.98 -5.50 -14.50
CA HIS A 119 5.79 -6.27 -14.12
C HIS A 119 5.61 -6.41 -12.61
N GLY A 120 6.50 -5.81 -11.80
CA GLY A 120 6.29 -5.66 -10.36
C GLY A 120 6.40 -6.96 -9.56
N LYS A 121 7.30 -7.87 -9.94
CA LYS A 121 7.52 -9.09 -9.16
C LYS A 121 8.33 -8.75 -7.91
N ILE A 122 7.72 -8.93 -6.73
CA ILE A 122 8.42 -8.86 -5.44
C ILE A 122 9.37 -10.05 -5.27
N GLN A 123 10.52 -9.78 -4.63
CA GLN A 123 11.59 -10.77 -4.39
C GLN A 123 12.13 -10.69 -2.96
N GLY A 124 11.39 -10.04 -2.05
CA GLY A 124 11.87 -9.82 -0.68
C GLY A 124 12.98 -8.79 -0.56
N TYR A 125 13.00 -7.74 -1.40
CA TYR A 125 13.94 -6.65 -1.19
C TYR A 125 13.52 -5.73 -0.03
N ASP A 126 14.51 -5.13 0.62
CA ASP A 126 14.32 -4.21 1.74
C ASP A 126 14.28 -2.76 1.23
N ILE A 127 13.07 -2.23 1.07
CA ILE A 127 12.80 -0.85 0.67
C ILE A 127 12.11 -0.14 1.82
N ASN A 128 12.72 0.95 2.27
CA ASN A 128 12.14 1.94 3.14
C ASN A 128 12.00 3.25 2.36
N LEU A 129 10.76 3.62 2.06
CA LEU A 129 10.42 4.83 1.33
C LEU A 129 9.68 5.78 2.27
N ASP A 130 10.29 6.92 2.57
CA ASP A 130 9.66 8.02 3.27
C ASP A 130 9.53 9.18 2.28
N GLY A 131 8.31 9.42 1.83
CA GLY A 131 7.94 10.45 0.87
C GLY A 131 6.84 10.02 -0.10
N ASP A 132 6.12 11.03 -0.61
CA ASP A 132 5.10 10.82 -1.63
C ASP A 132 5.73 10.38 -2.96
N VAL A 133 5.01 9.60 -3.75
CA VAL A 133 5.37 9.31 -5.14
C VAL A 133 4.40 10.00 -6.08
N ARG A 134 4.90 10.53 -7.19
CA ARG A 134 4.11 11.38 -8.08
C ARG A 134 4.30 11.05 -9.55
N ILE A 135 3.18 10.91 -10.25
CA ILE A 135 3.15 10.89 -11.71
C ILE A 135 2.70 12.27 -12.19
N ASP A 136 3.55 12.93 -12.98
CA ASP A 136 3.21 14.20 -13.62
C ASP A 136 2.59 13.98 -15.02
N GLY A 137 2.79 12.81 -15.61
CA GLY A 137 2.37 12.50 -16.98
C GLY A 137 3.31 13.08 -18.04
N ASN A 138 3.26 12.53 -19.25
CA ASN A 138 4.09 12.96 -20.38
C ASN A 138 3.29 12.81 -21.69
N GLU A 139 3.56 13.66 -22.68
CA GLU A 139 2.81 13.70 -23.94
C GLU A 139 3.17 12.55 -24.89
N GLU A 140 4.37 11.97 -24.74
CA GLU A 140 4.94 11.02 -25.70
C GLU A 140 5.09 9.60 -25.12
N THR A 141 5.17 9.48 -23.80
CA THR A 141 5.58 8.23 -23.12
C THR A 141 4.78 7.97 -21.84
N SER A 142 4.74 6.70 -21.43
CA SER A 142 4.02 6.28 -20.21
C SER A 142 4.81 6.60 -18.95
N SER A 143 4.11 6.92 -17.86
CA SER A 143 4.71 7.18 -16.54
C SER A 143 4.33 6.05 -15.60
N ILE A 144 5.30 5.26 -15.15
CA ILE A 144 5.04 4.10 -14.29
C ILE A 144 5.92 4.16 -13.05
N ILE A 145 5.30 3.94 -11.88
CA ILE A 145 6.01 3.76 -10.61
C ILE A 145 5.55 2.44 -10.02
N ASN A 146 6.49 1.54 -9.74
CA ASN A 146 6.23 0.27 -9.08
C ASN A 146 6.94 0.23 -7.73
N ILE A 147 6.21 -0.08 -6.66
CA ILE A 147 6.72 -0.15 -5.29
C ILE A 147 6.45 -1.54 -4.73
N GLY A 148 7.50 -2.27 -4.36
CA GLY A 148 7.43 -3.58 -3.74
C GLY A 148 7.89 -3.56 -2.30
N LEU A 149 7.02 -4.01 -1.40
CA LEU A 149 7.25 -4.06 0.05
C LEU A 149 6.95 -5.50 0.50
N ASP A 150 7.96 -6.27 0.88
CA ASP A 150 7.78 -7.72 1.14
C ASP A 150 8.53 -8.20 2.40
N GLN A 151 9.40 -7.36 2.97
CA GLN A 151 10.14 -7.67 4.20
C GLN A 151 9.49 -7.03 5.43
N LYS A 152 9.81 -7.54 6.63
CA LYS A 152 9.23 -7.01 7.89
C LYS A 152 9.52 -5.52 8.11
N ASP A 153 10.67 -5.07 7.60
CA ASP A 153 11.15 -3.70 7.73
C ASP A 153 10.89 -2.90 6.45
N ALA A 154 10.19 -3.47 5.46
CA ALA A 154 9.84 -2.75 4.25
C ALA A 154 8.60 -1.89 4.48
N LEU A 155 8.81 -0.59 4.51
CA LEU A 155 7.80 0.43 4.82
C LEU A 155 7.76 1.47 3.72
N TRP A 156 6.55 1.89 3.37
CA TRP A 156 6.34 3.15 2.67
C TRP A 156 5.49 4.09 3.53
N VAL A 157 5.98 5.30 3.78
CA VAL A 157 5.21 6.41 4.33
C VAL A 157 5.02 7.45 3.23
N GLY A 158 3.79 7.70 2.78
CA GLY A 158 3.55 8.64 1.68
C GLY A 158 2.23 8.46 0.93
N PHE A 159 1.95 9.39 0.02
CA PHE A 159 0.81 9.36 -0.91
C PHE A 159 1.19 8.85 -2.29
N ALA A 160 0.21 8.22 -2.95
CA ALA A 160 0.24 7.82 -4.36
C ALA A 160 -0.39 8.92 -5.25
N LEU A 161 0.38 9.91 -5.70
CA LEU A 161 -0.18 11.07 -6.39
C LEU A 161 -0.14 10.89 -7.92
N ASN A 162 -1.29 10.65 -8.55
CA ASN A 162 -1.39 10.62 -10.01
C ASN A 162 -1.99 11.93 -10.52
N LEU A 163 -1.15 12.81 -11.08
CA LEU A 163 -1.53 14.14 -11.57
C LEU A 163 -1.63 14.21 -13.10
N ALA A 164 -1.42 13.09 -13.79
CA ALA A 164 -1.50 13.03 -15.25
C ALA A 164 -2.92 13.37 -15.74
N ASP A 165 -3.01 13.87 -16.98
CA ASP A 165 -4.30 14.04 -17.64
C ASP A 165 -5.02 12.70 -17.73
N LYS A 166 -6.24 12.64 -17.18
CA LYS A 166 -7.13 11.47 -17.26
C LYS A 166 -7.45 11.02 -18.68
N ASN A 167 -7.26 11.90 -19.67
CA ASN A 167 -7.46 11.59 -21.10
C ASN A 167 -6.14 11.27 -21.82
N SER A 168 -5.02 11.18 -21.10
CA SER A 168 -3.74 10.79 -21.68
C SER A 168 -3.89 9.45 -22.41
N PRO A 169 -3.36 9.31 -23.63
CA PRO A 169 -3.36 8.04 -24.35
C PRO A 169 -2.31 7.06 -23.80
N HIS A 170 -1.46 7.50 -22.87
CA HIS A 170 -0.37 6.73 -22.29
C HIS A 170 -0.74 6.21 -20.91
N ASP A 171 -0.12 5.10 -20.53
CA ASP A 171 -0.29 4.52 -19.21
C ASP A 171 0.33 5.44 -18.15
N ASN A 172 -0.42 5.71 -17.08
CA ASN A 172 0.01 6.53 -15.95
C ASN A 172 -0.35 5.78 -14.67
N HIS A 173 0.52 4.85 -14.26
CA HIS A 173 0.20 3.86 -13.24
C HIS A 173 1.19 3.89 -12.08
N ILE A 174 0.65 4.05 -10.88
CA ILE A 174 1.33 3.72 -9.63
C ILE A 174 0.85 2.33 -9.21
N ASN A 175 1.76 1.37 -9.09
CA ASN A 175 1.48 0.01 -8.66
C ASN A 175 2.18 -0.28 -7.35
N VAL A 176 1.47 -0.89 -6.42
CA VAL A 176 1.95 -1.20 -5.08
C VAL A 176 1.79 -2.70 -4.84
N PHE A 177 2.88 -3.34 -4.45
CA PHE A 177 2.95 -4.78 -4.19
C PHE A 177 3.32 -4.99 -2.73
N LEU A 178 2.30 -5.29 -1.93
CA LEU A 178 2.42 -5.64 -0.52
C LEU A 178 2.55 -7.18 -0.42
N GLY A 179 3.80 -7.62 -0.30
CA GLY A 179 4.13 -8.98 0.08
C GLY A 179 3.69 -9.31 1.50
N GLU A 180 4.12 -10.44 2.07
CA GLU A 180 3.50 -11.00 3.28
C GLU A 180 3.67 -10.15 4.57
N GLN A 181 4.59 -9.19 4.56
CA GLN A 181 4.93 -8.33 5.70
C GLN A 181 5.13 -6.86 5.32
N GLY A 182 4.88 -6.48 4.06
CA GLY A 182 5.08 -5.11 3.60
C GLY A 182 3.99 -4.17 4.11
N TYR A 183 4.40 -2.95 4.46
CA TYR A 183 3.51 -1.99 5.12
C TYR A 183 3.51 -0.63 4.41
N TRP A 184 2.31 -0.08 4.21
CA TRP A 184 2.12 1.27 3.70
C TRP A 184 1.41 2.12 4.75
N ASP A 185 2.07 3.15 5.24
CA ASP A 185 1.45 4.21 6.04
C ASP A 185 1.01 5.35 5.12
N HIS A 186 -0.31 5.50 4.95
CA HIS A 186 -0.89 6.53 4.11
C HIS A 186 -0.88 7.87 4.86
N PHE A 187 0.25 8.57 4.72
CA PHE A 187 0.53 9.84 5.39
C PHE A 187 1.13 10.83 4.39
N TYR A 188 0.64 12.06 4.36
CA TYR A 188 1.04 13.03 3.34
C TYR A 188 2.43 13.62 3.63
N GLN A 189 3.34 13.57 2.66
CA GLN A 189 4.75 13.98 2.82
C GLN A 189 5.14 15.20 1.95
N GLY A 190 4.18 16.04 1.56
CA GLY A 190 4.49 17.31 0.87
C GLY A 190 4.65 17.23 -0.66
N GLY A 191 4.30 16.11 -1.27
CA GLY A 191 4.46 15.82 -2.70
C GLY A 191 3.66 16.71 -3.65
N LEU A 192 2.67 17.46 -3.16
CA LEU A 192 1.90 18.44 -3.94
C LEU A 192 2.51 19.84 -3.92
N SER A 193 3.61 20.05 -3.21
CA SER A 193 4.32 21.34 -3.18
C SER A 193 4.65 21.83 -4.59
N GLY A 194 4.29 23.09 -4.87
CA GLY A 194 4.46 23.72 -6.18
C GLY A 194 3.42 23.32 -7.25
N THR A 195 2.40 22.53 -6.90
CA THR A 195 1.28 22.20 -7.79
C THR A 195 0.03 23.03 -7.46
N SER A 196 -1.00 22.99 -8.30
CA SER A 196 -2.30 23.62 -8.04
C SER A 196 -3.29 22.72 -7.28
N TYR A 197 -2.88 21.50 -6.92
CA TYR A 197 -3.73 20.51 -6.27
C TYR A 197 -3.84 20.78 -4.77
N SER A 198 -5.00 20.49 -4.19
CA SER A 198 -5.24 20.70 -2.77
C SER A 198 -4.76 19.50 -1.96
N THR A 199 -3.99 19.75 -0.90
CA THR A 199 -3.63 18.72 0.08
C THR A 199 -4.85 18.15 0.80
N MET A 200 -5.98 18.86 0.81
CA MET A 200 -7.19 18.45 1.53
C MET A 200 -8.12 17.52 0.75
N THR A 201 -8.00 17.48 -0.58
CA THR A 201 -8.99 16.79 -1.43
C THR A 201 -8.36 15.92 -2.50
N THR A 202 -7.04 15.96 -2.67
CA THR A 202 -6.38 15.12 -3.67
C THR A 202 -6.22 13.72 -3.08
N PRO A 203 -6.85 12.68 -3.66
CA PRO A 203 -6.73 11.33 -3.15
C PRO A 203 -5.40 10.70 -3.56
N SER A 204 -4.98 9.67 -2.84
CA SER A 204 -4.04 8.70 -3.38
C SER A 204 -4.73 7.87 -4.46
N HIS A 205 -4.03 7.58 -5.56
CA HIS A 205 -4.56 6.78 -6.67
C HIS A 205 -3.56 5.70 -7.08
N VAL A 206 -3.94 4.45 -6.83
CA VAL A 206 -3.17 3.25 -7.11
C VAL A 206 -3.85 2.47 -8.24
N HIS A 207 -3.12 2.18 -9.30
CA HIS A 207 -3.63 1.37 -10.40
C HIS A 207 -3.81 -0.09 -9.98
N ARG A 208 -2.77 -0.69 -9.39
CA ARG A 208 -2.84 -2.04 -8.83
C ARG A 208 -2.32 -2.05 -7.42
N LEU A 209 -3.17 -2.48 -6.49
CA LEU A 209 -2.75 -2.85 -5.15
C LEU A 209 -2.76 -4.37 -5.06
N VAL A 210 -1.58 -4.96 -4.94
CA VAL A 210 -1.40 -6.42 -4.88
C VAL A 210 -1.02 -6.78 -3.46
N GLY A 211 -1.89 -7.49 -2.77
CA GLY A 211 -1.68 -7.98 -1.41
C GLY A 211 -1.21 -9.43 -1.33
N ALA A 212 -1.19 -9.94 -0.11
CA ALA A 212 -0.75 -11.29 0.20
C ALA A 212 -1.78 -12.35 -0.22
N LYS A 213 -1.40 -13.62 -0.04
CA LYS A 213 -2.23 -14.76 -0.46
C LYS A 213 -3.52 -14.92 0.36
N ASN A 214 -3.56 -14.43 1.59
CA ASN A 214 -4.74 -14.45 2.47
C ASN A 214 -4.58 -13.42 3.60
N ARG A 215 -5.67 -13.14 4.31
CA ARG A 215 -5.73 -12.14 5.39
C ARG A 215 -4.85 -12.39 6.62
N ASN A 216 -4.28 -13.59 6.79
CA ASN A 216 -3.51 -13.91 8.01
C ASN A 216 -2.06 -13.40 7.95
N PHE A 217 -1.66 -12.77 6.85
CA PHE A 217 -0.36 -12.13 6.69
C PHE A 217 -0.36 -10.73 7.30
N ASN A 218 0.84 -10.21 7.58
CA ASN A 218 1.06 -8.91 8.23
C ASN A 218 1.18 -7.78 7.20
N ASN A 219 0.66 -7.98 5.99
CA ASN A 219 0.68 -6.92 5.01
C ASN A 219 -0.45 -5.94 5.30
N GLY A 220 -0.22 -4.66 5.13
CA GLY A 220 -1.26 -3.69 5.46
C GLY A 220 -1.05 -2.29 4.96
N VAL A 221 -2.14 -1.54 5.02
CA VAL A 221 -2.21 -0.11 4.75
C VAL A 221 -2.80 0.56 5.99
N THR A 222 -2.04 1.40 6.70
CA THR A 222 -2.66 2.32 7.68
C THR A 222 -3.26 3.48 6.93
N GLN A 223 -4.53 3.78 7.20
CA GLN A 223 -5.17 5.00 6.76
C GLN A 223 -4.99 6.08 7.84
N SER A 224 -3.94 6.86 7.70
CA SER A 224 -3.52 7.89 8.67
C SER A 224 -3.94 9.30 8.25
N GLU A 225 -4.62 9.45 7.12
CA GLU A 225 -4.98 10.75 6.57
C GLU A 225 -6.45 10.81 6.17
N HIS A 226 -7.02 12.02 6.16
CA HIS A 226 -8.40 12.24 5.73
C HIS A 226 -8.62 12.06 4.22
N ASN A 227 -7.53 12.07 3.43
CA ASN A 227 -7.57 11.84 2.00
C ASN A 227 -7.91 10.39 1.67
N GLU A 228 -8.76 10.21 0.66
CA GLU A 228 -9.18 8.90 0.19
C GLU A 228 -8.05 8.14 -0.51
N ILE A 229 -8.13 6.81 -0.52
CA ILE A 229 -7.28 5.93 -1.33
C ILE A 229 -8.15 5.30 -2.42
N HIS A 230 -7.82 5.56 -3.68
CA HIS A 230 -8.49 5.02 -4.85
C HIS A 230 -7.62 3.89 -5.44
N ILE A 231 -8.23 2.73 -5.67
CA ILE A 231 -7.57 1.52 -6.16
C ILE A 231 -8.33 1.05 -7.40
N ASP A 232 -7.73 1.08 -8.58
CA ASP A 232 -8.41 0.60 -9.79
C ASP A 232 -8.65 -0.90 -9.71
N LYS A 233 -7.64 -1.64 -9.25
CA LYS A 233 -7.71 -3.10 -9.13
C LYS A 233 -7.00 -3.60 -7.88
N LEU A 234 -7.77 -4.24 -7.01
CA LEU A 234 -7.25 -5.00 -5.88
C LEU A 234 -6.99 -6.45 -6.29
N GLU A 235 -5.80 -6.95 -5.99
CA GLU A 235 -5.40 -8.33 -6.22
C GLU A 235 -4.87 -8.93 -4.90
N GLY A 236 -5.23 -10.16 -4.57
CA GLY A 236 -4.87 -10.75 -3.27
C GLY A 236 -5.59 -10.09 -2.09
N HIS A 237 -5.04 -10.26 -0.88
CA HIS A 237 -5.65 -9.82 0.37
C HIS A 237 -4.84 -8.69 1.00
N VAL A 238 -5.52 -7.61 1.40
CA VAL A 238 -4.92 -6.45 2.06
C VAL A 238 -5.67 -6.14 3.35
N ASN A 239 -4.91 -5.88 4.41
CA ASN A 239 -5.43 -5.41 5.69
C ASN A 239 -5.38 -3.87 5.72
N PHE A 240 -6.53 -3.22 5.79
CA PHE A 240 -6.66 -1.77 5.94
C PHE A 240 -6.89 -1.44 7.41
N ILE A 241 -6.05 -0.59 7.97
CA ILE A 241 -6.00 -0.30 9.40
C ILE A 241 -6.42 1.14 9.63
N TYR A 242 -7.43 1.33 10.48
CA TYR A 242 -7.88 2.63 10.96
C TYR A 242 -7.58 2.72 12.45
N ASP A 243 -6.78 3.69 12.85
CA ASP A 243 -6.47 3.93 14.26
C ASP A 243 -6.92 5.34 14.67
N PRO A 244 -8.24 5.56 14.85
CA PRO A 244 -8.78 6.90 15.02
C PRO A 244 -8.31 7.60 16.30
N ASN A 245 -7.84 6.83 17.29
CA ASN A 245 -7.40 7.32 18.60
C ASN A 245 -5.90 7.16 18.82
N ASP A 246 -5.15 6.94 17.74
CA ASP A 246 -3.69 6.99 17.73
C ASP A 246 -3.10 6.12 18.86
N GLU A 247 -3.53 4.86 18.90
CA GLU A 247 -3.03 3.85 19.82
C GLU A 247 -1.52 3.62 19.62
N TYR A 248 -1.05 3.74 18.38
CA TYR A 248 0.33 3.44 17.99
C TYR A 248 1.19 4.67 17.71
N ALA A 249 0.79 5.82 18.21
CA ALA A 249 1.59 7.02 18.14
C ALA A 249 2.99 6.82 18.71
N ASP A 250 3.98 7.48 18.11
CA ASP A 250 5.32 7.53 18.67
C ASP A 250 5.35 8.45 19.90
N THR A 251 4.96 7.91 21.06
CA THR A 251 5.02 8.65 22.33
C THR A 251 6.45 8.92 22.81
N GLU A 252 7.47 8.35 22.14
CA GLU A 252 8.87 8.66 22.38
C GLU A 252 9.34 9.89 21.58
N ASP A 253 8.60 10.30 20.53
CA ASP A 253 8.85 11.54 19.80
C ASP A 253 8.56 12.76 20.71
N PRO A 254 9.57 13.61 21.00
CA PRO A 254 9.36 14.80 21.83
C PRO A 254 8.42 15.84 21.21
N GLU A 255 8.17 15.78 19.89
CA GLU A 255 7.23 16.66 19.19
C GLU A 255 5.81 16.09 19.16
N TYR A 256 5.61 14.84 19.60
CA TYR A 256 4.30 14.21 19.63
C TYR A 256 3.32 14.95 20.56
N THR A 257 2.20 15.39 19.98
CA THR A 257 1.06 15.90 20.73
C THR A 257 -0.09 14.92 20.66
N PRO A 258 -0.53 14.31 21.77
CA PRO A 258 -1.62 13.36 21.74
C PRO A 258 -2.93 14.01 21.27
N PRO A 259 -3.79 13.26 20.56
CA PRO A 259 -5.10 13.74 20.16
C PRO A 259 -5.89 14.29 21.36
N THR A 260 -6.44 15.48 21.20
CA THR A 260 -7.33 16.09 22.21
C THR A 260 -8.76 15.59 22.12
N THR A 261 -9.10 14.89 21.04
CA THR A 261 -10.40 14.29 20.78
C THR A 261 -10.27 12.78 20.87
N THR A 262 -11.19 12.14 21.57
CA THR A 262 -11.34 10.69 21.59
C THR A 262 -12.61 10.30 20.85
N TYR A 263 -12.47 9.44 19.86
CA TYR A 263 -13.54 8.93 19.02
C TYR A 263 -14.06 7.60 19.57
N ASN A 264 -15.37 7.52 19.81
CA ASN A 264 -15.97 6.35 20.44
C ASN A 264 -16.45 5.27 19.44
N GLY A 265 -16.33 5.53 18.13
CA GLY A 265 -16.73 4.59 17.08
C GLY A 265 -18.23 4.51 16.81
N LEU A 266 -19.07 5.24 17.56
CA LEU A 266 -20.54 5.14 17.46
C LEU A 266 -21.12 5.99 16.32
N THR A 267 -20.33 6.88 15.74
CA THR A 267 -20.69 7.71 14.58
C THR A 267 -19.75 7.46 13.41
N ALA A 268 -20.20 7.75 12.18
CA ALA A 268 -19.37 7.65 10.99
C ALA A 268 -18.06 8.48 11.11
N ASP A 269 -18.16 9.69 11.66
CA ASP A 269 -17.03 10.60 11.87
C ASP A 269 -15.99 10.09 12.89
N SER A 270 -16.28 8.99 13.60
CA SER A 270 -15.30 8.39 14.51
C SER A 270 -14.11 7.78 13.79
N PHE A 271 -14.28 7.36 12.54
CA PHE A 271 -13.18 6.88 11.70
C PHE A 271 -12.82 7.97 10.69
N TRP A 272 -12.05 8.95 11.16
CA TRP A 272 -11.78 10.20 10.45
C TRP A 272 -10.87 10.06 9.22
N GLY A 273 -10.08 8.98 9.15
CA GLY A 273 -9.28 8.67 7.96
C GLY A 273 -10.13 8.52 6.70
N GLY A 274 -9.60 8.83 5.54
CA GLY A 274 -10.33 8.86 4.27
C GLY A 274 -10.79 7.49 3.80
N ASP A 275 -11.85 7.45 2.98
CA ASP A 275 -12.43 6.20 2.50
C ASP A 275 -11.49 5.44 1.55
N ILE A 276 -11.65 4.11 1.50
CA ILE A 276 -10.98 3.22 0.55
C ILE A 276 -11.94 2.90 -0.60
N HIS A 277 -11.61 3.35 -1.80
CA HIS A 277 -12.39 3.11 -3.01
C HIS A 277 -11.71 2.05 -3.87
N ILE A 278 -12.33 0.87 -3.99
CA ILE A 278 -11.88 -0.22 -4.85
C ILE A 278 -12.80 -0.28 -6.07
N THR A 279 -12.26 0.01 -7.25
CA THR A 279 -13.04 -0.04 -8.49
C THR A 279 -13.34 -1.49 -8.86
N SER A 280 -12.31 -2.33 -8.96
CA SER A 280 -12.42 -3.73 -9.37
C SER A 280 -11.56 -4.66 -8.51
N ALA A 281 -11.87 -5.95 -8.53
CA ALA A 281 -11.15 -6.96 -7.76
C ALA A 281 -10.84 -8.22 -8.60
N ALA A 282 -9.62 -8.73 -8.49
CA ALA A 282 -9.29 -10.04 -9.02
C ALA A 282 -10.01 -11.16 -8.25
N PRO A 283 -10.25 -12.33 -8.87
CA PRO A 283 -10.85 -13.46 -8.16
C PRO A 283 -10.09 -13.82 -6.88
N ASN A 284 -10.83 -14.05 -5.79
CA ASN A 284 -10.29 -14.31 -4.44
C ASN A 284 -9.48 -13.14 -3.86
N ALA A 285 -9.78 -11.90 -4.22
CA ALA A 285 -9.23 -10.75 -3.54
C ALA A 285 -10.00 -10.47 -2.23
N GLY A 286 -9.34 -9.81 -1.28
CA GLY A 286 -9.94 -9.49 0.01
C GLY A 286 -9.53 -8.12 0.54
N ALA A 287 -10.51 -7.35 1.00
CA ALA A 287 -10.31 -6.10 1.73
C ALA A 287 -10.74 -6.29 3.19
N HIS A 288 -9.78 -6.25 4.10
CA HIS A 288 -10.01 -6.57 5.51
C HIS A 288 -9.77 -5.33 6.36
N LEU A 289 -10.82 -4.77 6.93
CA LEU A 289 -10.74 -3.54 7.72
C LEU A 289 -10.54 -3.87 9.20
N TYR A 290 -9.64 -3.13 9.83
CA TYR A 290 -9.29 -3.31 11.23
C TYR A 290 -9.25 -1.97 11.96
N THR A 291 -9.63 -2.01 13.23
CA THR A 291 -9.39 -0.91 14.18
C THR A 291 -8.82 -1.42 15.47
N SER A 292 -8.03 -0.55 16.11
CA SER A 292 -7.61 -0.67 17.50
C SER A 292 -8.81 -0.49 18.44
N ARG A 293 -8.63 -0.76 19.74
CA ARG A 293 -9.73 -0.70 20.74
C ARG A 293 -9.78 0.63 21.47
N LYS A 294 -8.63 1.31 21.56
CA LYS A 294 -8.45 2.50 22.38
C LYS A 294 -9.53 3.52 22.05
N GLY A 295 -10.18 4.03 23.10
CA GLY A 295 -11.21 5.05 23.00
C GLY A 295 -12.59 4.59 22.51
N LEU A 296 -12.73 3.39 21.92
CA LEU A 296 -14.01 2.91 21.38
C LEU A 296 -15.00 2.54 22.49
N ASP A 297 -16.27 2.88 22.31
CA ASP A 297 -17.34 2.40 23.18
C ASP A 297 -17.73 0.98 22.76
N LEU A 298 -17.24 -0.01 23.51
CA LEU A 298 -17.51 -1.42 23.31
C LEU A 298 -18.33 -2.02 24.45
N SER A 299 -19.03 -1.18 25.21
CA SER A 299 -19.70 -1.55 26.47
C SER A 299 -20.93 -2.46 26.29
N THR A 300 -21.50 -2.50 25.09
CA THR A 300 -22.66 -3.32 24.75
C THR A 300 -22.48 -3.97 23.38
N GLU A 301 -23.17 -5.08 23.12
CA GLU A 301 -23.14 -5.72 21.81
C GLU A 301 -23.63 -4.78 20.69
N ASP A 302 -24.65 -3.97 20.95
CA ASP A 302 -25.16 -2.97 20.02
C ASP A 302 -24.10 -1.91 19.66
N ASN A 303 -23.31 -1.48 20.65
CA ASN A 303 -22.23 -0.54 20.41
C ASN A 303 -21.11 -1.17 19.58
N VAL A 304 -20.68 -2.39 19.91
CA VAL A 304 -19.69 -3.13 19.10
C VAL A 304 -20.17 -3.28 17.66
N ASN A 305 -21.45 -3.62 17.48
CA ASN A 305 -22.09 -3.76 16.18
C ASN A 305 -22.11 -2.45 15.38
N LYS A 306 -22.37 -1.30 16.03
CA LYS A 306 -22.29 0.03 15.39
C LYS A 306 -20.87 0.42 15.01
N VAL A 307 -19.89 0.12 15.87
CA VAL A 307 -18.47 0.37 15.58
C VAL A 307 -18.03 -0.39 14.32
N LEU A 308 -18.33 -1.69 14.24
CA LEU A 308 -18.01 -2.51 13.07
C LEU A 308 -18.73 -2.02 11.81
N ASP A 309 -19.98 -1.58 11.94
CA ASP A 309 -20.75 -1.04 10.81
C ASP A 309 -20.20 0.30 10.30
N ASN A 310 -19.87 1.23 11.20
CA ASN A 310 -19.24 2.50 10.83
C ASN A 310 -17.86 2.28 10.18
N LEU A 311 -17.08 1.31 10.65
CA LEU A 311 -15.81 0.95 10.00
C LEU A 311 -16.05 0.31 8.63
N ALA A 312 -17.04 -0.57 8.49
CA ALA A 312 -17.38 -1.18 7.19
C ALA A 312 -17.82 -0.15 6.13
N HIS A 313 -18.44 0.95 6.55
CA HIS A 313 -18.83 2.05 5.65
C HIS A 313 -17.63 2.81 5.04
N LYS A 314 -16.40 2.57 5.51
CA LYS A 314 -15.16 3.20 5.01
C LYS A 314 -14.61 2.57 3.73
N VAL A 315 -15.21 1.48 3.23
CA VAL A 315 -14.76 0.81 2.01
C VAL A 315 -15.87 0.72 0.97
N TYR A 316 -15.52 0.97 -0.29
CA TYR A 316 -16.42 0.90 -1.43
C TYR A 316 -15.88 -0.08 -2.46
N TYR A 317 -16.79 -0.91 -3.00
CA TYR A 317 -16.51 -1.82 -4.11
C TYR A 317 -17.37 -1.45 -5.31
N HIS A 318 -16.88 -0.53 -6.15
CA HIS A 318 -17.71 0.13 -7.16
C HIS A 318 -18.27 -0.86 -8.18
N ASN A 319 -17.48 -1.80 -8.72
CA ASN A 319 -17.98 -2.78 -9.69
C ASN A 319 -18.96 -3.82 -9.12
N TYR A 320 -19.23 -3.80 -7.80
CA TYR A 320 -20.35 -4.56 -7.27
C TYR A 320 -21.69 -4.12 -7.90
N VAL A 321 -21.84 -2.84 -8.23
CA VAL A 321 -23.06 -2.29 -8.86
C VAL A 321 -23.29 -2.83 -10.27
N THR A 322 -22.22 -3.22 -10.97
CA THR A 322 -22.26 -3.77 -12.34
C THR A 322 -22.20 -5.31 -12.38
N GLY A 323 -22.13 -5.96 -11.21
CA GLY A 323 -22.26 -7.41 -11.08
C GLY A 323 -20.98 -8.16 -10.70
N GLU A 324 -19.86 -7.47 -10.47
CA GLU A 324 -18.62 -8.12 -10.02
C GLU A 324 -18.75 -8.61 -8.56
N ARG A 325 -18.26 -9.83 -8.25
CA ARG A 325 -18.43 -10.51 -6.95
C ARG A 325 -17.13 -11.14 -6.45
N ASN A 326 -16.00 -10.58 -6.85
CA ASN A 326 -14.69 -11.17 -6.61
C ASN A 326 -14.09 -10.78 -5.26
N LEU A 327 -14.63 -9.74 -4.63
CA LEU A 327 -14.07 -9.13 -3.42
C LEU A 327 -14.74 -9.67 -2.15
N GLU A 328 -13.95 -10.36 -1.33
CA GLU A 328 -14.27 -10.62 0.08
C GLU A 328 -14.07 -9.34 0.90
N GLY A 329 -14.99 -9.07 1.82
CA GLY A 329 -14.84 -7.99 2.77
C GLY A 329 -15.04 -8.48 4.20
N THR A 330 -14.16 -8.09 5.11
CA THR A 330 -14.31 -8.36 6.55
C THR A 330 -13.98 -7.12 7.36
N VAL A 331 -14.57 -7.01 8.55
CA VAL A 331 -14.29 -5.93 9.49
C VAL A 331 -14.04 -6.53 10.88
N ALA A 332 -13.07 -6.00 11.61
CA ALA A 332 -12.74 -6.48 12.94
C ALA A 332 -12.21 -5.39 13.89
N ILE A 333 -12.40 -5.60 15.18
CA ILE A 333 -11.78 -4.83 16.26
C ILE A 333 -10.66 -5.70 16.87
N ALA A 334 -9.42 -5.23 16.82
CA ALA A 334 -8.22 -5.92 17.32
C ALA A 334 -8.32 -6.22 18.82
N SER A 335 -7.79 -7.33 19.35
CA SER A 335 -7.67 -7.53 20.81
C SER A 335 -6.65 -6.58 21.44
N GLU A 336 -6.83 -6.25 22.72
CA GLU A 336 -5.80 -5.59 23.54
C GLU A 336 -4.54 -6.46 23.49
N GLY A 337 -3.36 -5.89 23.24
CA GLY A 337 -2.14 -6.68 23.08
C GLY A 337 -1.86 -7.26 21.69
N ALA A 338 -2.75 -7.12 20.69
CA ALA A 338 -2.49 -7.60 19.31
C ALA A 338 -1.49 -6.71 18.51
N GLU A 339 -0.89 -5.78 19.25
CA GLU A 339 -0.07 -4.59 19.01
C GLU A 339 1.30 -4.80 18.31
N SER A 340 1.47 -5.69 17.33
CA SER A 340 2.80 -5.81 16.67
C SER A 340 2.78 -6.24 15.21
N GLY A 341 1.93 -5.61 14.39
CA GLY A 341 1.72 -5.97 12.97
C GLY A 341 1.09 -7.36 12.77
N ARG A 342 1.38 -8.34 13.62
CA ARG A 342 0.81 -9.67 13.60
C ARG A 342 -0.60 -9.61 14.19
N PHE A 343 -1.56 -9.15 13.38
CA PHE A 343 -2.98 -9.15 13.70
C PHE A 343 -3.41 -10.58 14.08
N LYS A 344 -3.52 -10.84 15.38
CA LYS A 344 -4.18 -12.04 15.91
C LYS A 344 -5.63 -11.68 16.20
N VAL A 345 -6.54 -12.07 15.31
CA VAL A 345 -7.97 -12.17 15.63
C VAL A 345 -8.11 -13.30 16.66
N VAL A 346 -8.11 -12.97 17.95
CA VAL A 346 -8.29 -13.97 19.00
C VAL A 346 -9.77 -14.07 19.32
N THR A 347 -10.38 -15.22 19.02
CA THR A 347 -11.79 -15.59 19.28
C THR A 347 -12.18 -15.67 20.77
N SER A 348 -11.38 -15.13 21.68
CA SER A 348 -11.74 -15.07 23.10
C SER A 348 -11.19 -13.81 23.76
N GLY A 349 -12.05 -13.12 24.52
CA GLY A 349 -11.69 -11.92 25.26
C GLY A 349 -12.43 -10.72 24.70
N TYR A 350 -12.01 -10.18 23.54
CA TYR A 350 -12.59 -8.94 23.02
C TYR A 350 -12.55 -8.75 21.49
N ALA A 351 -11.80 -9.51 20.67
CA ALA A 351 -11.85 -9.32 19.20
C ALA A 351 -13.18 -9.80 18.61
N LYS A 352 -13.96 -8.88 18.04
CA LYS A 352 -15.16 -9.20 17.25
C LYS A 352 -14.84 -8.94 15.79
N GLU A 353 -15.15 -9.92 14.94
CA GLU A 353 -15.05 -9.83 13.49
C GLU A 353 -16.40 -10.13 12.84
N GLY A 354 -16.57 -9.69 11.60
CA GLY A 354 -17.58 -10.28 10.72
C GLY A 354 -17.48 -9.81 9.28
N ALA A 355 -18.41 -10.29 8.46
CA ALA A 355 -18.40 -10.07 7.03
C ALA A 355 -18.95 -8.69 6.67
N ILE A 356 -18.34 -8.10 5.64
CA ILE A 356 -18.87 -6.95 4.92
C ILE A 356 -19.72 -7.47 3.76
N THR A 357 -20.90 -6.89 3.61
CA THR A 357 -21.71 -6.99 2.39
C THR A 357 -21.63 -5.70 1.61
N TRP A 358 -21.72 -5.80 0.29
CA TRP A 358 -21.63 -4.65 -0.60
C TRP A 358 -23.04 -4.21 -1.02
N GLN A 359 -23.30 -2.91 -0.94
CA GLN A 359 -24.61 -2.33 -1.20
C GLN A 359 -24.69 -1.79 -2.64
N ALA A 360 -25.38 -2.50 -3.54
CA ALA A 360 -25.49 -2.10 -4.94
C ALA A 360 -26.25 -0.78 -5.14
N ASP A 361 -27.18 -0.45 -4.23
CA ASP A 361 -27.94 0.80 -4.20
C ASP A 361 -27.20 1.96 -3.54
N GLN A 362 -26.06 1.69 -2.88
CA GLN A 362 -25.19 2.69 -2.24
C GLN A 362 -23.79 2.69 -2.87
N ASN A 363 -23.73 2.63 -4.21
CA ASN A 363 -22.48 2.68 -4.97
C ASN A 363 -21.41 1.66 -4.54
N GLY A 364 -21.84 0.49 -4.07
CA GLY A 364 -20.94 -0.57 -3.61
C GLY A 364 -20.36 -0.34 -2.21
N GLN A 365 -20.90 0.59 -1.41
CA GLN A 365 -20.45 0.81 -0.03
C GLN A 365 -20.57 -0.46 0.81
N GLY A 366 -19.54 -0.74 1.62
CA GLY A 366 -19.51 -1.82 2.57
C GLY A 366 -20.51 -1.62 3.71
N LYS A 367 -21.09 -2.72 4.19
CA LYS A 367 -21.98 -2.78 5.34
C LYS A 367 -21.69 -4.00 6.18
N TYR A 368 -21.57 -3.81 7.49
CA TYR A 368 -21.37 -4.93 8.40
C TYR A 368 -22.68 -5.71 8.54
N VAL A 369 -22.59 -7.03 8.37
CA VAL A 369 -23.72 -7.91 8.69
C VAL A 369 -23.64 -8.28 10.16
N TYR A 370 -24.63 -7.83 10.93
CA TYR A 370 -24.77 -8.25 12.32
C TYR A 370 -24.79 -9.78 12.38
N GLY A 371 -23.75 -10.34 13.00
CA GLY A 371 -23.78 -11.75 13.34
C GLY A 371 -24.94 -11.99 14.30
N ASN A 372 -25.89 -12.85 13.93
CA ASN A 372 -26.49 -13.73 14.92
C ASN A 372 -25.35 -14.64 15.41
N THR A 373 -24.46 -14.12 16.25
CA THR A 373 -23.47 -14.94 16.93
C THR A 373 -24.27 -15.80 17.90
N THR A 374 -24.73 -16.96 17.44
CA THR A 374 -25.11 -18.06 18.34
C THR A 374 -23.89 -18.34 19.19
N VAL A 375 -23.86 -17.74 20.39
CA VAL A 375 -23.15 -18.29 21.52
C VAL A 375 -23.62 -19.73 21.60
N THR A 376 -22.74 -20.67 21.26
CA THR A 376 -22.98 -22.07 21.61
C THR A 376 -23.08 -22.06 23.13
N PRO A 377 -24.23 -22.42 23.74
CA PRO A 377 -24.35 -22.41 25.18
C PRO A 377 -23.23 -23.29 25.74
N THR A 378 -22.56 -22.79 26.79
CA THR A 378 -21.61 -23.55 27.59
C THR A 378 -22.19 -24.95 27.84
N PRO A 379 -21.43 -26.04 27.62
CA PRO A 379 -21.92 -27.38 27.91
C PRO A 379 -22.48 -27.40 29.34
N GLN A 380 -23.75 -27.75 29.47
CA GLN A 380 -24.36 -27.96 30.77
C GLN A 380 -23.47 -28.94 31.57
N PRO A 381 -23.21 -28.70 32.86
CA PRO A 381 -22.42 -29.61 33.68
C PRO A 381 -22.97 -31.03 33.52
N VAL A 382 -22.09 -31.96 33.16
CA VAL A 382 -22.46 -33.39 33.11
C VAL A 382 -22.98 -33.77 34.50
N PRO A 383 -24.18 -34.37 34.62
CA PRO A 383 -24.70 -34.81 35.90
C PRO A 383 -23.69 -35.76 36.57
N THR A 384 -23.31 -35.44 37.80
CA THR A 384 -22.43 -36.28 38.60
C THR A 384 -23.03 -37.69 38.71
N PRO A 385 -22.27 -38.77 38.42
CA PRO A 385 -22.78 -40.12 38.57
C PRO A 385 -23.27 -40.35 40.00
N ALA A 386 -24.51 -40.82 40.15
CA ALA A 386 -25.06 -41.18 41.45
C ALA A 386 -24.20 -42.29 42.10
N PRO A 387 -23.98 -42.26 43.43
CA PRO A 387 -23.17 -43.27 44.12
C PRO A 387 -23.72 -44.68 43.86
N GLN A 388 -22.85 -45.57 43.37
CA GLN A 388 -23.20 -46.97 43.15
C GLN A 388 -23.49 -47.64 44.51
N PRO A 389 -24.61 -48.38 44.65
CA PRO A 389 -24.92 -49.08 45.90
C PRO A 389 -23.82 -50.07 46.26
N ALA A 390 -23.36 -50.02 47.51
CA ALA A 390 -22.40 -50.99 48.03
C ALA A 390 -23.04 -52.39 48.03
N PRO A 391 -22.29 -53.43 47.63
CA PRO A 391 -22.79 -54.80 47.64
C PRO A 391 -23.14 -55.21 49.08
N THR A 392 -24.34 -55.72 49.26
CA THR A 392 -24.83 -56.29 50.52
C THR A 392 -24.31 -57.73 50.68
N PRO A 393 -24.07 -58.20 51.92
CA PRO A 393 -23.29 -59.41 52.22
C PRO A 393 -23.80 -60.72 51.62
#